data_AF-A0A2V8NKV3-F1
#
_entry.id   AF-A0A2V8NKV3-F1
#
_cell.length_a   1.000
_cell.length_b   1.000
_cell.length_c   1.000
_cell.angle_alpha   90.00
_cell.angle_beta   90.00
_cell.angle_gamma   90.00
#
_symmetry.space_group_name_H-M   'P 1'
#
loop_
_entity.id
_entity.type
_entity.pdbx_description
1 polymer ?
#
loop_
_entity_poly.entity_id
_entity_poly.type
_entity_poly.pdbx_seq_one_letter_code
_entity_poly.pdbx_strand_id
1 'polypeptide(L)' 'MEVTKALAALRPLYGKDNVEVITSDGIRIRGIVRSMKMTQALTTPSVKIERGDGEIIKIPFSSITEIVDHNERQNSE' A
#
# COMPACT_ATOMS: atom_id res chain seq x y z
N MET A 1 -7.70 -16.59 -6.94
CA MET A 1 -6.28 -16.84 -6.59
C MET A 1 -5.40 -15.58 -6.73
N GLU A 2 -5.97 -14.41 -7.07
CA GLU A 2 -5.21 -13.17 -7.33
C GLU A 2 -4.77 -12.42 -6.06
N VAL A 3 -5.58 -12.48 -5.00
CA VAL A 3 -5.31 -11.82 -3.70
C VAL A 3 -3.97 -12.29 -3.10
N THR A 4 -3.60 -13.54 -3.30
CA THR A 4 -2.36 -14.13 -2.77
C THR A 4 -1.09 -13.61 -3.46
N LYS A 5 -1.15 -13.31 -4.77
CA LYS A 5 0.00 -12.76 -5.52
C LYS A 5 0.23 -11.29 -5.20
N ALA A 6 -0.85 -10.51 -5.14
CA ALA A 6 -0.80 -9.12 -4.70
C ALA A 6 -0.23 -9.04 -3.27
N LEU A 7 -0.61 -9.96 -2.37
CA LEU A 7 -0.02 -10.03 -1.04
C LEU A 7 1.50 -10.27 -1.07
N ALA A 8 1.96 -11.25 -1.84
CA ALA A 8 3.39 -11.57 -1.91
C ALA A 8 4.24 -10.38 -2.38
N ALA A 9 3.73 -9.60 -3.34
CA ALA A 9 4.39 -8.39 -3.83
C ALA A 9 4.38 -7.24 -2.80
N LEU A 10 3.37 -7.18 -1.93
CA LEU A 10 3.20 -6.09 -0.97
C LEU A 10 3.76 -6.38 0.43
N ARG A 11 3.96 -7.65 0.80
CA ARG A 11 4.66 -8.06 2.04
C ARG A 11 6.02 -7.36 2.24
N PRO A 12 6.90 -7.21 1.22
CA PRO A 12 8.16 -6.50 1.38
C PRO A 12 8.00 -4.98 1.57
N LEU A 13 6.82 -4.41 1.32
CA LEU A 13 6.56 -2.97 1.49
C LEU A 13 6.11 -2.62 2.92
N TYR A 14 5.79 -3.61 3.75
CA TYR A 14 5.37 -3.38 5.12
C TYR A 14 6.49 -2.71 5.93
N GLY A 15 6.20 -1.55 6.53
CA GLY A 15 7.18 -0.79 7.30
C GLY A 15 8.18 0.01 6.47
N LYS A 16 8.12 -0.06 5.12
CA LYS A 16 8.86 0.87 4.27
C LYS A 16 8.21 2.26 4.37
N ASP A 17 9.04 3.27 4.60
CA ASP A 17 8.65 4.65 4.36
C ASP A 17 8.61 4.93 2.85
N ASN A 18 8.07 6.05 2.41
CA ASN A 18 8.20 6.47 1.01
C ASN A 18 7.47 5.60 -0.06
N VAL A 19 6.35 4.98 0.30
CA VAL A 19 5.49 4.23 -0.64
C VAL A 19 4.38 5.16 -1.16
N GLU A 20 4.16 5.17 -2.48
CA GLU A 20 3.06 5.90 -3.13
C GLU A 20 1.95 4.94 -3.56
N VAL A 21 0.73 5.22 -3.12
CA VAL A 21 -0.48 4.48 -3.52
C VAL A 21 -1.30 5.36 -4.46
N ILE A 22 -1.57 4.85 -5.66
CA ILE A 22 -2.39 5.51 -6.67
C ILE A 22 -3.75 4.84 -6.69
N THR A 23 -4.82 5.60 -6.44
CA THR A 23 -6.18 5.09 -6.51
C THR A 23 -6.74 5.15 -7.94
N SER A 24 -7.79 4.37 -8.20
CA SER A 24 -8.54 4.41 -9.46
C SER A 24 -9.16 5.77 -9.77
N ASP A 25 -9.35 6.60 -8.74
CA ASP A 25 -9.85 7.98 -8.85
C ASP A 25 -8.73 8.99 -9.19
N GLY A 26 -7.49 8.51 -9.33
CA GLY A 26 -6.31 9.34 -9.60
C GLY A 26 -5.67 9.98 -8.37
N ILE A 27 -6.17 9.67 -7.17
CA ILE A 27 -5.61 10.19 -5.91
C ILE A 27 -4.29 9.49 -5.63
N ARG A 28 -3.26 10.28 -5.31
CA ARG A 28 -1.93 9.78 -4.95
C ARG A 28 -1.64 10.05 -3.49
N ILE A 29 -1.36 8.98 -2.75
CA ILE A 29 -1.14 9.02 -1.31
C ILE A 29 0.23 8.43 -1.03
N ARG A 30 1.17 9.30 -0.63
CA ARG A 30 2.54 8.91 -0.30
C ARG A 30 2.75 8.91 1.21
N GLY A 31 3.38 7.85 1.71
CA GLY A 31 3.61 7.70 3.14
C GLY A 31 4.22 6.35 3.53
N ILE A 32 4.15 6.05 4.82
CA ILE A 32 4.66 4.83 5.43
C ILE A 32 3.55 3.78 5.46
N VAL A 33 3.84 2.56 4.99
CA VAL A 33 2.88 1.45 5.11
C VAL A 33 2.88 0.95 6.55
N ARG A 34 1.91 1.42 7.35
CA ARG A 34 1.79 1.05 8.77
C ARG A 34 1.15 -0.32 8.98
N SER A 35 0.16 -0.68 8.15
CA SER A 35 -0.54 -1.95 8.32
C SER A 35 -1.24 -2.40 7.04
N MET A 36 -1.14 -3.69 6.76
CA MET A 36 -1.94 -4.36 5.73
C MET A 36 -2.80 -5.41 6.40
N LYS A 37 -4.09 -5.13 6.57
CA LYS A 37 -5.01 -6.09 7.18
C LYS A 37 -5.74 -6.83 6.07
N MET A 38 -5.28 -8.05 5.76
CA MET A 38 -6.17 -9.04 5.17
C MET A 38 -7.11 -9.52 6.26
N THR A 39 -8.37 -9.27 6.06
CA THR A 39 -9.41 -9.73 6.97
C THR A 39 -10.05 -10.96 6.34
N GLN A 40 -10.53 -11.89 7.16
CA GLN A 40 -11.14 -13.16 6.72
C GLN A 40 -12.32 -12.90 5.76
N ALA A 41 -12.84 -13.96 5.15
CA ALA A 41 -13.72 -14.05 3.96
C ALA A 41 -14.90 -13.05 3.78
N LEU A 42 -15.15 -12.12 4.70
CA LEU A 42 -16.30 -11.20 4.72
C LEU A 42 -15.94 -9.72 4.74
N THR A 43 -14.67 -9.35 4.51
CA THR A 43 -14.22 -7.96 4.67
C THR A 43 -13.19 -7.58 3.61
N THR A 44 -13.37 -6.40 3.01
CA THR A 44 -12.54 -5.91 1.90
C THR A 44 -11.11 -5.65 2.36
N PRO A 45 -10.09 -6.22 1.68
CA PRO A 45 -8.69 -5.96 2.00
C PRO A 45 -8.39 -4.46 1.88
N SER A 46 -7.58 -3.93 2.81
CA SER A 46 -7.21 -2.51 2.85
C SER A 46 -5.77 -2.30 3.30
N VAL A 47 -5.15 -1.24 2.78
CA VAL A 47 -3.83 -0.73 3.16
C VAL A 47 -4.02 0.47 4.06
N LYS A 48 -3.23 0.56 5.14
CA LYS A 48 -3.12 1.78 5.95
C LYS A 48 -1.79 2.47 5.65
N ILE A 49 -1.87 3.70 5.14
CA ILE A 49 -0.73 4.56 4.88
C ILE A 49 -0.74 5.70 5.89
N GLU A 50 0.38 5.90 6.58
CA GLU A 50 0.60 7.10 7.37
C GLU A 50 1.32 8.15 6.52
N ARG A 51 0.69 9.31 6.33
CA ARG A 51 1.30 10.43 5.60
C ARG A 51 2.35 11.13 6.48
N GLY A 52 3.20 11.94 5.86
CA GLY A 52 4.24 12.71 6.56
C GLY A 52 3.70 13.67 7.64
N ASP A 53 2.40 13.98 7.62
CA ASP A 53 1.70 14.78 8.64
C ASP A 53 1.24 13.94 9.86
N GLY A 54 1.45 12.62 9.84
CA GLY A 54 0.99 11.69 10.88
C GLY A 54 -0.45 11.19 10.68
N GLU A 55 -1.15 11.66 9.64
CA GLU A 55 -2.49 11.19 9.29
C GLU A 55 -2.47 9.75 8.75
N ILE A 56 -3.26 8.86 9.35
CA ILE A 56 -3.40 7.46 8.91
C ILE A 56 -4.61 7.33 7.99
N ILE A 57 -4.34 7.10 6.70
CA ILE A 57 -5.36 6.87 5.68
C ILE A 57 -5.53 5.37 5.44
N LYS A 58 -6.79 4.91 5.46
CA LYS A 58 -7.16 3.55 5.09
C LYS A 58 -7.70 3.52 3.65
N ILE A 59 -7.04 2.76 2.78
CA ILE A 59 -7.36 2.65 1.36
C ILE A 59 -7.79 1.20 1.06
N PRO A 60 -8.99 0.95 0.53
CA PRO A 60 -9.41 -0.39 0.13
C PRO A 60 -8.65 -0.82 -1.13
N PHE A 61 -8.24 -2.09 -1.20
CA PHE A 61 -7.50 -2.64 -2.35
C PHE A 61 -8.27 -2.51 -3.66
N SER A 62 -9.60 -2.60 -3.62
CA SER A 62 -10.47 -2.41 -4.80
C SER A 62 -10.36 -1.02 -5.42
N SER A 63 -9.91 -0.03 -4.65
CA SER A 63 -9.69 1.33 -5.14
C SER A 63 -8.23 1.61 -5.50
N ILE A 64 -7.32 0.65 -5.32
CA ILE A 64 -5.90 0.83 -5.63
C ILE A 64 -5.66 0.38 -7.06
N THR A 65 -5.13 1.29 -7.87
CA THR A 65 -4.68 0.99 -9.23
C THR A 65 -3.21 0.58 -9.24
N GLU A 66 -2.37 1.26 -8.46
CA GLU A 66 -0.93 1.01 -8.45
C GLU A 66 -0.32 1.32 -7.07
N ILE A 67 0.73 0.58 -6.70
CA ILE A 67 1.54 0.84 -5.51
C ILE A 67 2.99 0.91 -5.96
N VAL A 68 3.63 2.05 -5.72
CA VAL A 68 5.00 2.34 -6.13
C VAL A 68 5.88 2.44 -4.90
N ASP A 69 6.90 1.59 -4.82
CA ASP A 69 7.97 1.72 -3.83
C ASP A 69 9.06 2.64 -4.36
N HIS A 70 9.22 3.82 -3.76
CA HIS A 70 10.30 4.74 -4.16
C HIS A 70 11.65 4.39 -3.51
N ASN A 71 11.71 3.35 -2.66
CA ASN A 71 12.97 2.89 -2.06
C ASN A 71 13.76 1.96 -2.99
N GLU A 72 13.09 1.12 -3.79
CA GLU A 72 13.79 0.25 -4.76
C GLU A 72 14.57 1.03 -5.81
N ARG A 73 14.25 2.30 -6.06
CA ARG A 73 15.03 3.17 -6.96
C ARG A 73 16.32 3.74 -6.38
N GLN A 74 16.67 3.43 -5.12
CA GLN A 74 17.92 3.88 -4.49
C GLN A 74 18.99 2.78 -4.36
N ASN A 75 18.68 1.53 -4.68
CA ASN A 75 19.63 0.39 -4.54
C ASN A 75 20.23 -0.08 -5.87
N SER A 76 20.44 0.83 -6.82
CA SER A 76 21.15 0.52 -8.08
C SER A 76 22.24 1.55 -8.37
N GLU A 77 23.23 1.61 -7.48
CA GLU A 77 24.58 2.14 -7.76
C GLU A 77 25.63 1.26 -7.07
#